data_AF-A0A3D0SYM8-F1
#
_entry.id   AF-A0A3D0SYM8-F1
#
_cell.length_a   1.000
_cell.length_b   1.000
_cell.length_c   1.000
_cell.angle_alpha   90.00
_cell.angle_beta   90.00
_cell.angle_gamma   90.00
#
_symmetry.space_group_name_H-M   'P 1'
#
loop_
_entity.id
_entity.type
_entity.pdbx_description
1 polymer ?
#
loop_
_entity_poly.entity_id
_entity_poly.type
_entity_poly.pdbx_seq_one_letter_code
_entity_poly.pdbx_strand_id
1 'polypeptide(L)'
;MLRLSAACLLFFVTYVIVESYNSAPPIKEIPRDSALVSSGLRIAQKYAWQSCEGEFSCYSEVAAGFGEAYGTTGDSEQEAIAVFDGFIADKDLTEAQQNELRELFVAEFTQSKASNADSEAVNDEVQAAIRAGLSAGSMGVIDPDQAETSPTPEKVAEPVDEPVLKLGLGKDNDTEKTNSLISWVDGIIKDLGLGFGWAALYYSVLTAWWRGHTIGKRIMRIKVVKLDGSPLNLFESFGRYGGYTAGIATGLLGFLQIFWDPNRQTIQDKIAETLVLYRPPGAVPIPQLISEHHAPEPTSPEQA
;
A
#
# COMPACT_ATOMS: atom_id res chain seq x y z
N MET A 1 -10.10 31.77 -18.37
CA MET A 1 -8.74 31.26 -18.62
C MET A 1 -8.12 30.60 -17.38
N LEU A 2 -8.10 31.23 -16.19
CA LEU A 2 -7.48 30.65 -14.97
C LEU A 2 -7.86 29.18 -14.65
N ARG A 3 -9.14 28.81 -14.80
CA ARG A 3 -9.62 27.43 -14.53
C ARG A 3 -9.07 26.38 -15.51
N LEU A 4 -8.79 26.77 -16.76
CA LEU A 4 -8.17 25.88 -17.75
C LEU A 4 -6.69 25.67 -17.39
N SER A 5 -5.98 26.75 -17.04
CA SER A 5 -4.58 26.69 -16.59
C SER A 5 -4.40 25.79 -15.36
N ALA A 6 -5.29 25.90 -14.37
CA ALA A 6 -5.26 25.01 -13.20
C ALA A 6 -5.49 23.54 -13.56
N ALA A 7 -6.43 23.24 -14.46
CA ALA A 7 -6.69 21.87 -14.91
C ALA A 7 -5.52 21.30 -15.73
N CYS A 8 -4.92 22.09 -16.62
CA CYS A 8 -3.74 21.69 -17.38
C CYS A 8 -2.51 21.46 -16.48
N LEU A 9 -2.31 22.30 -15.45
CA LEU A 9 -1.22 22.13 -14.49
C LEU A 9 -1.43 20.87 -13.64
N LEU A 10 -2.66 20.62 -13.16
CA LEU A 10 -2.98 19.41 -12.42
C LEU A 10 -2.77 18.15 -13.29
N PHE A 11 -3.26 18.18 -14.54
CA PHE A 11 -3.03 17.11 -15.51
C PHE A 11 -1.54 16.89 -15.79
N PHE A 12 -0.76 17.96 -15.97
CA PHE A 12 0.68 17.87 -16.21
C PHE A 12 1.43 17.31 -15.00
N VAL A 13 1.06 17.71 -13.77
CA VAL A 13 1.64 17.14 -12.54
C VAL A 13 1.27 15.67 -12.40
N THR A 14 0.01 15.27 -12.64
CA THR A 14 -0.37 13.85 -12.61
C THR A 14 0.29 13.06 -13.73
N TYR A 15 0.45 13.66 -14.92
CA TYR A 15 1.13 13.02 -16.05
C TYR A 15 2.61 12.82 -15.74
N VAL A 16 3.32 13.83 -15.23
CA VAL A 16 4.73 13.69 -14.80
C VAL A 16 4.88 12.66 -13.68
N ILE A 17 3.94 12.57 -12.72
CA ILE A 17 3.98 11.55 -11.67
C ILE A 17 3.73 10.15 -12.23
N VAL A 18 2.73 9.97 -13.09
CA VAL A 18 2.40 8.67 -13.71
C VAL A 18 3.47 8.24 -14.70
N GLU A 19 4.00 9.14 -15.51
CA GLU A 19 5.10 8.89 -16.44
C GLU A 19 6.39 8.59 -15.66
N SER A 20 6.67 9.29 -14.55
CA SER A 20 7.80 8.98 -13.65
C SER A 20 7.64 7.62 -12.97
N TYR A 21 6.41 7.23 -12.60
CA TYR A 21 6.11 5.93 -12.00
C TYR A 21 6.18 4.78 -13.03
N ASN A 22 5.76 5.02 -14.28
CA ASN A 22 5.82 4.05 -15.36
C ASN A 22 7.22 3.98 -16.03
N SER A 23 8.00 5.07 -15.94
CA SER A 23 9.41 5.13 -16.36
C SER A 23 10.36 4.66 -15.27
N ALA A 24 9.91 4.55 -14.03
CA ALA A 24 10.60 3.78 -13.01
C ALA A 24 10.48 2.29 -13.40
N PRO A 25 11.58 1.62 -13.78
CA PRO A 25 11.51 0.20 -14.08
C PRO A 25 11.07 -0.57 -12.83
N PRO A 26 10.38 -1.72 -12.98
CA PRO A 26 10.04 -2.56 -11.85
C PRO A 26 11.31 -2.91 -11.06
N ILE A 27 11.21 -3.07 -9.73
CA ILE A 27 12.35 -3.15 -8.81
C ILE A 27 13.38 -4.26 -9.16
N LYS A 28 12.97 -5.26 -9.97
CA LYS A 28 13.86 -6.31 -10.53
C LYS A 28 14.79 -5.87 -11.67
N GLU A 29 14.55 -4.72 -12.31
CA GLU A 29 15.18 -4.31 -13.58
C GLU A 29 16.02 -3.03 -13.43
N ILE A 30 16.22 -2.49 -12.21
CA ILE A 30 17.19 -1.41 -11.99
C ILE A 30 18.59 -2.03 -12.10
N PRO A 31 19.44 -1.61 -13.06
CA PRO A 31 20.80 -2.14 -13.16
C PRO A 31 21.57 -1.76 -11.89
N ARG A 32 22.13 -2.73 -11.17
CA ARG A 32 22.85 -2.51 -9.90
C ARG A 32 24.12 -1.66 -10.06
N ASP A 33 24.60 -1.54 -11.29
CA ASP A 33 25.71 -0.72 -11.77
C ASP A 33 25.27 0.69 -12.22
N SER A 34 23.97 0.99 -12.21
CA SER A 34 23.47 2.29 -12.66
C SER A 34 23.85 3.40 -11.68
N ALA A 35 24.50 4.45 -12.19
CA ALA A 35 24.92 5.63 -11.44
C ALA A 35 23.77 6.35 -10.69
N LEU A 36 22.50 6.03 -11.01
CA LEU A 36 21.32 6.53 -10.31
C LEU A 36 21.15 5.87 -8.92
N VAL A 37 21.47 4.58 -8.77
CA VAL A 37 21.37 3.86 -7.48
C VAL A 37 22.42 4.38 -6.51
N SER A 38 23.69 4.43 -6.93
CA SER A 38 24.78 4.95 -6.10
C SER A 38 24.62 6.44 -5.81
N SER A 39 24.07 7.24 -6.74
CA SER A 39 23.70 8.64 -6.46
C SER A 39 22.55 8.76 -5.45
N GLY A 40 21.55 7.86 -5.54
CA GLY A 40 20.46 7.76 -4.58
C GLY A 40 20.93 7.41 -3.18
N LEU A 41 21.82 6.41 -3.05
CA LEU A 41 22.46 6.04 -1.78
C LEU A 41 23.22 7.24 -1.20
N ARG A 42 24.05 7.96 -1.97
CA ARG A 42 24.77 9.14 -1.47
C ARG A 42 23.86 10.24 -0.90
N ILE A 43 22.68 10.43 -1.49
CA ILE A 43 21.67 11.37 -0.98
C ILE A 43 21.07 10.84 0.34
N ALA A 44 20.65 9.57 0.36
CA ALA A 44 20.15 8.92 1.57
C ALA A 44 21.18 8.94 2.72
N GLN A 45 22.45 8.69 2.41
CA GLN A 45 23.57 8.75 3.34
C GLN A 45 23.66 10.10 4.04
N LYS A 46 23.60 11.18 3.27
CA LYS A 46 23.64 12.54 3.80
C LYS A 46 22.48 12.85 4.74
N TYR A 47 21.26 12.44 4.39
CA TYR A 47 20.07 12.70 5.22
C TYR A 47 20.04 11.85 6.49
N ALA A 48 20.33 10.54 6.41
CA ALA A 48 20.37 9.66 7.57
C ALA A 48 21.44 10.13 8.58
N TRP A 49 22.62 10.51 8.10
CA TRP A 49 23.69 11.07 8.95
C TRP A 49 23.28 12.39 9.62
N GLN A 50 22.58 13.27 8.91
CA GLN A 50 22.08 14.53 9.51
C GLN A 50 21.00 14.31 10.58
N SER A 51 20.37 13.13 10.64
CA SER A 51 19.34 12.81 11.63
C SER A 51 19.91 12.39 13.00
N CYS A 52 21.22 12.15 13.12
CA CYS A 52 21.82 11.60 14.34
C CYS A 52 22.19 12.63 15.43
N GLU A 53 22.01 13.94 15.18
CA GLU A 53 22.22 15.05 16.14
C GLU A 53 23.56 15.05 16.93
N GLY A 54 24.58 14.30 16.48
CA GLY A 54 25.88 14.17 17.15
C GLY A 54 26.08 12.89 17.98
N GLU A 55 25.10 11.98 18.05
CA GLU A 55 25.22 10.74 18.82
C GLU A 55 25.99 9.64 18.05
N PHE A 56 27.06 9.11 18.65
CA PHE A 56 27.95 8.16 17.98
C PHE A 56 27.34 6.76 17.77
N SER A 57 26.45 6.33 18.67
CA SER A 57 25.60 5.14 18.52
C SER A 57 24.76 5.18 17.23
N CYS A 58 24.11 6.31 16.96
CA CYS A 58 23.33 6.51 15.75
C CYS A 58 24.22 6.47 14.50
N TYR A 59 25.42 7.07 14.55
CA TYR A 59 26.37 6.97 13.44
C TYR A 59 26.84 5.53 13.16
N SER A 60 26.96 4.67 14.17
CA SER A 60 27.36 3.28 13.99
C SER A 60 26.25 2.42 13.37
N GLU A 61 25.00 2.58 13.81
CA GLU A 61 23.82 1.96 13.16
C GLU A 61 23.66 2.42 11.70
N VAL A 62 23.87 3.70 11.45
CA VAL A 62 23.79 4.31 10.11
C VAL A 62 24.92 3.81 9.20
N ALA A 63 26.15 3.63 9.72
CA ALA A 63 27.25 3.03 8.98
C ALA A 63 26.99 1.54 8.64
N ALA A 64 26.48 0.77 9.59
CA ALA A 64 26.09 -0.63 9.40
C ALA A 64 25.01 -0.78 8.29
N GLY A 65 23.94 0.01 8.36
CA GLY A 65 22.88 0.01 7.34
C GLY A 65 23.35 0.45 5.94
N PHE A 66 24.38 1.30 5.84
CA PHE A 66 25.02 1.57 4.55
C PHE A 66 25.86 0.39 4.07
N GLY A 67 26.56 -0.32 4.96
CA GLY A 67 27.28 -1.54 4.62
C GLY A 67 26.34 -2.54 3.97
N GLU A 68 25.22 -2.85 4.64
CA GLU A 68 24.17 -3.73 4.12
C GLU A 68 23.68 -3.27 2.73
N ALA A 69 23.34 -1.98 2.58
CA ALA A 69 22.83 -1.43 1.32
C ALA A 69 23.86 -1.48 0.18
N TYR A 70 25.12 -1.10 0.41
CA TYR A 70 26.18 -1.24 -0.61
C TYR A 70 26.49 -2.71 -0.92
N GLY A 71 26.35 -3.63 0.05
CA GLY A 71 26.51 -5.08 -0.18
C GLY A 71 25.49 -5.67 -1.17
N THR A 72 24.35 -4.99 -1.39
CA THR A 72 23.37 -5.33 -2.44
C THR A 72 23.69 -4.72 -3.82
N THR A 73 24.72 -3.87 -3.94
CA THR A 73 25.10 -3.22 -5.21
C THR A 73 26.11 -4.04 -6.02
N GLY A 74 26.43 -3.60 -7.24
CA GLY A 74 27.48 -4.21 -8.05
C GLY A 74 28.91 -3.86 -7.63
N ASP A 75 29.07 -2.91 -6.69
CA ASP A 75 30.35 -2.25 -6.42
C ASP A 75 31.40 -3.21 -5.81
N SER A 76 32.68 -2.97 -6.11
CA SER A 76 33.78 -3.66 -5.44
C SER A 76 33.92 -3.20 -3.99
N GLU A 77 34.49 -4.05 -3.13
CA GLU A 77 34.70 -3.71 -1.70
C GLU A 77 35.55 -2.43 -1.55
N GLN A 78 36.60 -2.32 -2.34
CA GLN A 78 37.52 -1.18 -2.33
C GLN A 78 36.84 0.12 -2.81
N GLU A 79 35.88 0.02 -3.73
CA GLU A 79 35.10 1.15 -4.24
C GLU A 79 34.04 1.60 -3.25
N ALA A 80 33.31 0.66 -2.63
CA ALA A 80 32.35 0.94 -1.56
C ALA A 80 33.06 1.61 -0.35
N ILE A 81 34.23 1.11 0.05
CA ILE A 81 35.07 1.72 1.09
C ILE A 81 35.50 3.14 0.68
N ALA A 82 36.01 3.34 -0.53
CA ALA A 82 36.45 4.67 -0.97
C ALA A 82 35.31 5.71 -1.01
N VAL A 83 34.08 5.29 -1.31
CA VAL A 83 32.88 6.15 -1.26
C VAL A 83 32.48 6.46 0.19
N PHE A 84 32.51 5.46 1.09
CA PHE A 84 32.22 5.66 2.51
C PHE A 84 33.27 6.57 3.19
N ASP A 85 34.55 6.38 2.88
CA ASP A 85 35.67 7.21 3.35
C ASP A 85 35.50 8.67 2.93
N GLY A 86 35.22 8.90 1.64
CA GLY A 86 34.94 10.25 1.13
C GLY A 86 33.71 10.91 1.77
N PHE A 87 32.79 10.12 2.33
CA PHE A 87 31.63 10.62 3.05
C PHE A 87 31.95 10.99 4.51
N ILE A 88 32.77 10.21 5.22
CA ILE A 88 33.15 10.48 6.62
C ILE A 88 34.31 11.47 6.80
N ALA A 89 35.11 11.70 5.75
CA ALA A 89 36.30 12.58 5.82
C ALA A 89 35.98 14.07 6.11
N ASP A 90 34.79 14.54 5.75
CA ASP A 90 34.31 15.93 5.97
C ASP A 90 33.33 16.00 7.17
N LYS A 91 33.57 15.20 8.21
CA LYS A 91 32.75 15.13 9.43
C LYS A 91 33.60 15.40 10.68
N ASP A 92 32.96 15.94 11.71
CA ASP A 92 33.54 16.18 13.04
C ASP A 92 33.75 14.86 13.83
N LEU A 93 34.55 13.95 13.27
CA LEU A 93 34.91 12.64 13.83
C LEU A 93 36.42 12.59 14.13
N THR A 94 36.80 11.87 15.18
CA THR A 94 38.22 11.53 15.41
C THR A 94 38.68 10.37 14.51
N GLU A 95 39.98 10.27 14.22
CA GLU A 95 40.55 9.19 13.41
C GLU A 95 40.20 7.78 13.95
N ALA A 96 40.12 7.62 15.28
CA ALA A 96 39.69 6.38 15.92
C ALA A 96 38.23 6.03 15.60
N GLN A 97 37.33 7.02 15.69
CA GLN A 97 35.91 6.86 15.37
C GLN A 97 35.68 6.59 13.87
N GLN A 98 36.45 7.22 12.99
CA GLN A 98 36.40 6.94 11.54
C GLN A 98 36.78 5.49 11.23
N ASN A 99 37.79 4.94 11.93
CA ASN A 99 38.19 3.54 11.76
C ASN A 99 37.15 2.56 12.31
N GLU A 100 36.54 2.84 13.47
CA GLU A 100 35.47 2.02 14.04
C GLU A 100 34.24 1.94 13.11
N LEU A 101 33.82 3.09 12.57
CA LEU A 101 32.71 3.16 11.61
C LEU A 101 33.01 2.42 10.29
N ARG A 102 34.27 2.50 9.82
CA ARG A 102 34.77 1.75 8.66
C ARG A 102 34.70 0.25 8.88
N GLU A 103 35.16 -0.25 10.03
CA GLU A 103 35.13 -1.68 10.34
C GLU A 103 33.69 -2.23 10.35
N LEU A 104 32.75 -1.49 10.94
CA LEU A 104 31.33 -1.84 10.93
C LEU A 104 30.73 -1.84 9.51
N PHE A 105 31.03 -0.81 8.70
CA PHE A 105 30.59 -0.73 7.30
C PHE A 105 31.10 -1.93 6.48
N VAL A 106 32.38 -2.30 6.61
CA VAL A 106 32.99 -3.41 5.87
C VAL A 106 32.43 -4.77 6.31
N ALA A 107 32.17 -4.95 7.60
CA ALA A 107 31.57 -6.18 8.12
C ALA A 107 30.18 -6.45 7.49
N GLU A 108 29.27 -5.47 7.58
CA GLU A 108 27.92 -5.60 7.02
C GLU A 108 27.90 -5.64 5.49
N PHE A 109 28.79 -4.89 4.82
CA PHE A 109 28.98 -4.99 3.38
C PHE A 109 29.35 -6.41 2.94
N THR A 110 30.32 -7.02 3.63
CA THR A 110 30.79 -8.38 3.30
C THR A 110 29.70 -9.43 3.58
N GLN A 111 28.98 -9.29 4.69
CA GLN A 111 27.88 -10.17 5.07
C GLN A 111 26.69 -10.08 4.10
N SER A 112 26.29 -8.87 3.72
CA SER A 112 25.25 -8.62 2.72
C SER A 112 25.67 -9.11 1.33
N LYS A 113 26.92 -8.90 0.93
CA LYS A 113 27.42 -9.37 -0.37
C LYS A 113 27.46 -10.90 -0.48
N ALA A 114 27.81 -11.58 0.62
CA ALA A 114 27.79 -13.05 0.68
C ALA A 114 26.34 -13.61 0.59
N SER A 115 25.41 -13.06 1.37
CA SER A 115 24.01 -13.53 1.37
C SER A 115 23.27 -13.26 0.05
N ASN A 116 23.62 -12.17 -0.65
CA ASN A 116 23.13 -11.90 -2.00
C ASN A 116 23.70 -12.90 -3.04
N ALA A 117 24.99 -13.23 -2.97
CA ALA A 117 25.61 -14.19 -3.88
C ALA A 117 25.00 -15.61 -3.76
N ASP A 118 24.75 -16.07 -2.52
CA ASP A 118 24.05 -17.34 -2.28
C ASP A 118 22.61 -17.32 -2.83
N SER A 119 21.93 -16.18 -2.70
CA SER A 119 20.56 -15.99 -3.22
C SER A 119 20.50 -15.94 -4.75
N GLU A 120 21.52 -15.40 -5.42
CA GLU A 120 21.63 -15.37 -6.88
C GLU A 120 21.90 -16.75 -7.46
N ALA A 121 22.82 -17.53 -6.85
CA ALA A 121 23.12 -18.89 -7.28
C ALA A 121 21.88 -19.80 -7.28
N VAL A 122 21.05 -19.72 -6.24
CA VAL A 122 19.79 -20.49 -6.15
C VAL A 122 18.77 -20.03 -7.20
N ASN A 123 18.69 -18.73 -7.49
CA ASN A 123 17.75 -18.21 -8.49
C ASN A 123 18.15 -18.59 -9.93
N ASP A 124 19.45 -18.60 -10.24
CA ASP A 124 19.94 -18.99 -11.58
C ASP A 124 19.75 -20.48 -11.86
N GLU A 125 19.94 -21.36 -10.86
CA GLU A 125 19.66 -22.80 -11.00
C GLU A 125 18.16 -23.05 -11.28
N VAL A 126 17.28 -22.35 -10.56
CA VAL A 126 15.81 -22.41 -10.78
C VAL A 126 15.43 -21.86 -12.17
N GLN A 127 16.02 -20.75 -12.62
CA GLN A 127 15.77 -20.23 -13.98
C GLN A 127 16.30 -21.16 -15.08
N ALA A 128 17.44 -21.81 -14.88
CA ALA A 128 17.98 -22.80 -15.81
C ALA A 128 17.03 -24.00 -15.95
N ALA A 129 16.49 -24.51 -14.83
CA ALA A 129 15.50 -25.59 -14.83
C ALA A 129 14.19 -25.19 -15.56
N ILE A 130 13.69 -23.98 -15.34
CA ILE A 130 12.49 -23.45 -16.04
C ILE A 130 12.74 -23.33 -17.54
N ARG A 131 13.90 -22.80 -17.96
CA ARG A 131 14.26 -22.63 -19.38
C ARG A 131 14.46 -23.98 -20.08
N ALA A 132 15.02 -24.98 -19.38
CA ALA A 132 15.09 -26.36 -19.86
C ALA A 132 13.69 -26.98 -20.03
N GLY A 133 12.80 -26.82 -19.04
CA GLY A 133 11.41 -27.32 -19.12
C GLY A 133 10.61 -26.72 -20.28
N LEU A 134 10.78 -25.42 -20.55
CA LEU A 134 10.17 -24.75 -21.70
C LEU A 134 10.71 -25.27 -23.05
N SER A 135 11.99 -25.63 -23.12
CA SER A 135 12.59 -26.22 -24.33
C SER A 135 12.10 -27.64 -24.65
N ALA A 136 11.53 -28.35 -23.66
CA ALA A 136 11.03 -29.72 -23.80
C ALA A 136 9.62 -29.83 -24.43
N GLY A 137 8.95 -28.71 -24.71
CA GLY A 137 7.82 -28.66 -25.67
C GLY A 137 6.57 -29.50 -25.33
N SER A 138 6.32 -29.84 -24.07
CA SER A 138 5.14 -30.64 -23.67
C SER A 138 3.99 -29.75 -23.19
N MET A 139 2.97 -29.59 -24.05
CA MET A 139 1.71 -28.94 -23.71
C MET A 139 0.54 -29.85 -24.10
N GLY A 140 0.22 -30.80 -23.21
CA GLY A 140 -0.90 -31.72 -23.36
C GLY A 140 -2.22 -31.10 -22.95
N VAL A 141 -3.16 -31.01 -23.89
CA VAL A 141 -4.57 -30.63 -23.65
C VAL A 141 -5.30 -31.83 -23.05
N ILE A 142 -6.19 -31.61 -22.08
CA ILE A 142 -7.12 -32.62 -21.57
C ILE A 142 -8.54 -32.25 -22.02
N ASP A 143 -9.19 -33.20 -22.68
CA ASP A 143 -10.50 -33.09 -23.32
C ASP A 143 -11.62 -33.48 -22.33
N PRO A 144 -12.73 -32.72 -22.19
CA PRO A 144 -13.72 -32.94 -21.14
C PRO A 144 -14.92 -33.78 -21.62
N ASP A 145 -14.72 -35.08 -21.87
CA ASP A 145 -15.84 -35.99 -22.12
C ASP A 145 -15.51 -37.44 -21.72
N GLN A 146 -16.00 -37.88 -20.55
CA GLN A 146 -16.47 -39.25 -20.23
C GLN A 146 -17.12 -39.25 -18.83
N ALA A 147 -18.44 -39.40 -18.81
CA ALA A 147 -19.24 -39.64 -17.61
C ALA A 147 -19.79 -41.08 -17.60
N GLU A 148 -20.32 -41.50 -16.44
CA GLU A 148 -21.07 -42.76 -16.19
C GLU A 148 -20.19 -44.04 -16.16
N THR A 149 -20.28 -44.93 -15.16
CA THR A 149 -21.49 -45.65 -14.70
C THR A 149 -21.26 -46.30 -13.32
N SER A 150 -22.31 -46.47 -12.50
CA SER A 150 -22.28 -47.15 -11.19
C SER A 150 -22.63 -48.67 -11.31
N PRO A 151 -22.34 -49.57 -10.34
CA PRO A 151 -23.31 -49.79 -9.23
C PRO A 151 -22.77 -50.29 -7.86
N THR A 152 -23.62 -50.15 -6.83
CA THR A 152 -23.49 -50.57 -5.41
C THR A 152 -23.74 -52.08 -5.16
N PRO A 153 -23.17 -52.70 -4.10
CA PRO A 153 -23.92 -53.06 -2.85
C PRO A 153 -23.04 -53.02 -1.56
N GLU A 154 -23.50 -53.18 -0.30
CA GLU A 154 -24.80 -52.95 0.40
C GLU A 154 -24.55 -52.82 1.94
N LYS A 155 -25.16 -51.80 2.61
CA LYS A 155 -25.68 -51.74 4.01
C LYS A 155 -24.82 -52.09 5.25
N VAL A 156 -24.81 -51.17 6.24
CA VAL A 156 -25.19 -51.39 7.67
C VAL A 156 -25.52 -50.01 8.32
N ALA A 157 -26.19 -50.03 9.48
CA ALA A 157 -27.09 -48.98 9.97
C ALA A 157 -26.48 -47.72 10.65
N GLU A 158 -27.38 -46.72 10.72
CA GLU A 158 -27.45 -45.45 11.47
C GLU A 158 -27.03 -45.49 12.97
N PRO A 159 -26.71 -44.34 13.62
CA PRO A 159 -27.66 -43.22 13.82
C PRO A 159 -27.16 -41.79 13.52
N VAL A 160 -28.16 -40.90 13.47
CA VAL A 160 -28.14 -39.46 13.21
C VAL A 160 -27.34 -38.65 14.22
N ASP A 161 -26.52 -37.71 13.74
CA ASP A 161 -26.18 -36.45 14.41
C ASP A 161 -25.81 -35.37 13.36
N GLU A 162 -25.85 -34.09 13.77
CA GLU A 162 -25.96 -32.89 12.92
C GLU A 162 -24.91 -32.71 11.78
N PRO A 163 -25.26 -32.00 10.67
CA PRO A 163 -24.32 -31.65 9.60
C PRO A 163 -23.35 -30.54 10.03
N VAL A 164 -22.36 -30.90 10.85
CA VAL A 164 -21.23 -30.01 11.16
C VAL A 164 -20.36 -29.85 9.91
N LEU A 165 -20.40 -28.65 9.35
CA LEU A 165 -19.60 -28.22 8.20
C LEU A 165 -18.11 -28.11 8.60
N LYS A 166 -17.43 -29.26 8.74
CA LYS A 166 -15.99 -29.32 8.92
C LYS A 166 -15.30 -28.87 7.63
N LEU A 167 -14.81 -27.64 7.62
CA LEU A 167 -13.68 -27.28 6.76
C LEU A 167 -12.50 -28.16 7.15
N GLY A 168 -12.32 -29.26 6.42
CA GLY A 168 -11.15 -30.12 6.53
C GLY A 168 -9.92 -29.37 6.02
N LEU A 169 -9.19 -28.72 6.93
CA LEU A 169 -7.77 -28.42 6.73
C LEU A 169 -7.01 -29.75 6.73
N GLY A 170 -7.06 -30.44 5.58
CA GLY A 170 -6.23 -31.60 5.27
C GLY A 170 -4.76 -31.21 5.35
N LYS A 171 -3.98 -32.06 6.02
CA LYS A 171 -2.55 -31.88 6.21
C LYS A 171 -1.86 -33.06 5.55
N ASP A 172 -1.84 -33.01 4.23
CA ASP A 172 -1.44 -34.09 3.34
C ASP A 172 -0.27 -33.54 2.50
N ASN A 173 0.93 -34.10 2.65
CA ASN A 173 2.08 -33.71 1.84
C ASN A 173 2.06 -34.51 0.54
N ASP A 174 1.79 -33.87 -0.61
CA ASP A 174 2.27 -34.36 -1.90
C ASP A 174 2.42 -33.25 -2.97
N THR A 175 3.69 -32.87 -3.17
CA THR A 175 4.37 -32.73 -4.47
C THR A 175 3.82 -31.80 -5.59
N GLU A 176 4.54 -30.68 -5.77
CA GLU A 176 4.80 -29.95 -7.03
C GLU A 176 3.64 -29.55 -7.99
N LYS A 177 3.08 -28.34 -7.79
CA LYS A 177 3.01 -27.24 -8.81
C LYS A 177 2.21 -26.00 -8.37
N THR A 178 1.54 -26.05 -7.23
CA THR A 178 0.63 -25.00 -6.74
C THR A 178 1.32 -23.77 -6.12
N ASN A 179 2.60 -23.88 -5.75
CA ASN A 179 3.32 -22.85 -4.98
C ASN A 179 3.56 -21.51 -5.72
N SER A 180 3.49 -21.47 -7.06
CA SER A 180 3.80 -20.26 -7.85
C SER A 180 2.61 -19.28 -7.94
N LEU A 181 1.40 -19.77 -8.18
CA LEU A 181 0.21 -18.91 -8.27
C LEU A 181 -0.24 -18.44 -6.89
N ILE A 182 -0.16 -19.30 -5.87
CA ILE A 182 -0.52 -18.96 -4.50
C ILE A 182 0.47 -17.96 -3.91
N SER A 183 1.79 -18.06 -4.18
CA SER A 183 2.77 -17.06 -3.71
C SER A 183 2.61 -15.70 -4.38
N TRP A 184 2.22 -15.65 -5.67
CA TRP A 184 1.88 -14.39 -6.36
C TRP A 184 0.61 -13.74 -5.78
N VAL A 185 -0.44 -14.53 -5.53
CA VAL A 185 -1.66 -14.06 -4.85
C VAL A 185 -1.35 -13.60 -3.42
N ASP A 186 -0.51 -14.33 -2.68
CA ASP A 186 -0.06 -13.96 -1.34
C ASP A 186 0.73 -12.64 -1.32
N GLY A 187 1.61 -12.43 -2.32
CA GLY A 187 2.33 -11.17 -2.49
C GLY A 187 1.37 -10.01 -2.73
N ILE A 188 0.44 -10.16 -3.66
CA ILE A 188 -0.62 -9.19 -3.95
C ILE A 188 -1.50 -8.94 -2.70
N ILE A 189 -1.88 -9.96 -1.95
CA ILE A 189 -2.68 -9.82 -0.72
C ILE A 189 -1.87 -9.15 0.40
N LYS A 190 -0.55 -9.36 0.49
CA LYS A 190 0.31 -8.67 1.46
C LYS A 190 0.53 -7.21 1.09
N ASP A 191 0.80 -6.91 -0.17
CA ASP A 191 1.05 -5.55 -0.67
C ASP A 191 -0.22 -4.70 -0.69
N LEU A 192 -1.35 -5.25 -1.19
CA LEU A 192 -2.65 -4.60 -1.02
C LEU A 192 -3.08 -4.59 0.44
N GLY A 193 -2.88 -5.67 1.20
CA GLY A 193 -3.26 -5.73 2.62
C GLY A 193 -2.59 -4.64 3.44
N LEU A 194 -1.31 -4.38 3.19
CA LEU A 194 -0.56 -3.30 3.80
C LEU A 194 -1.05 -1.93 3.30
N GLY A 195 -1.06 -1.68 1.99
CA GLY A 195 -1.43 -0.37 1.42
C GLY A 195 -2.90 0.01 1.67
N PHE A 196 -3.82 -0.90 1.36
CA PHE A 196 -5.26 -0.77 1.58
C PHE A 196 -5.62 -0.79 3.07
N GLY A 197 -4.92 -1.58 3.89
CA GLY A 197 -5.09 -1.60 5.34
C GLY A 197 -4.66 -0.28 6.00
N TRP A 198 -3.51 0.27 5.64
CA TRP A 198 -3.07 1.60 6.09
C TRP A 198 -3.98 2.71 5.60
N ALA A 199 -4.45 2.64 4.35
CA ALA A 199 -5.43 3.59 3.83
C ALA A 199 -6.79 3.47 4.57
N ALA A 200 -7.25 2.26 4.86
CA ALA A 200 -8.45 2.02 5.67
C ALA A 200 -8.30 2.59 7.07
N LEU A 201 -7.18 2.35 7.75
CA LEU A 201 -6.87 2.93 9.06
C LEU A 201 -6.83 4.45 9.00
N TYR A 202 -6.08 5.03 8.06
CA TYR A 202 -5.99 6.48 7.87
C TYR A 202 -7.37 7.11 7.67
N TYR A 203 -8.16 6.61 6.71
CA TYR A 203 -9.47 7.20 6.43
C TYR A 203 -10.48 6.95 7.54
N SER A 204 -10.47 5.79 8.20
CA SER A 204 -11.43 5.47 9.26
C SER A 204 -11.12 6.26 10.54
N VAL A 205 -9.88 6.20 11.03
CA VAL A 205 -9.47 6.82 12.28
C VAL A 205 -9.54 8.34 12.18
N LEU A 206 -8.97 8.96 11.14
CA LEU A 206 -8.98 10.42 11.03
C LEU A 206 -10.41 10.96 10.82
N THR A 207 -11.22 10.32 9.99
CA THR A 207 -12.59 10.80 9.73
C THR A 207 -13.47 10.67 10.99
N ALA A 208 -13.31 9.63 11.79
CA ALA A 208 -13.99 9.53 13.09
C ALA A 208 -13.45 10.57 14.09
N TRP A 209 -12.12 10.59 14.33
CA TRP A 209 -11.48 11.39 15.37
C TRP A 209 -11.63 12.90 15.14
N TRP A 210 -11.50 13.37 13.89
CA TRP A 210 -11.74 14.77 13.52
C TRP A 210 -13.19 15.06 13.08
N ARG A 211 -14.15 14.20 13.45
CA ARG A 211 -15.60 14.41 13.27
C ARG A 211 -15.95 14.80 11.84
N GLY A 212 -15.58 13.96 10.88
CA GLY A 212 -15.86 14.13 9.45
C GLY A 212 -14.77 14.81 8.62
N HIS A 213 -13.59 15.08 9.20
CA HIS A 213 -12.46 15.71 8.52
C HIS A 213 -11.28 14.75 8.33
N THR A 214 -10.54 14.93 7.25
CA THR A 214 -9.15 14.45 7.09
C THR A 214 -8.27 15.66 6.73
N ILE A 215 -6.95 15.50 6.73
CA ILE A 215 -6.00 16.61 6.49
C ILE A 215 -6.34 17.33 5.16
N GLY A 216 -6.45 16.58 4.06
CA GLY A 216 -6.83 17.14 2.75
C GLY A 216 -8.22 17.78 2.72
N LYS A 217 -9.23 17.15 3.34
CA LYS A 217 -10.59 17.70 3.43
C LYS A 217 -10.62 19.05 4.18
N ARG A 218 -9.81 19.18 5.22
CA ARG A 218 -9.67 20.41 6.02
C ARG A 218 -9.05 21.56 5.21
N ILE A 219 -8.05 21.25 4.36
CA ILE A 219 -7.46 22.20 3.41
C ILE A 219 -8.49 22.62 2.34
N MET A 220 -9.21 21.64 1.76
CA MET A 220 -10.27 21.87 0.78
C MET A 220 -11.56 22.48 1.36
N ARG A 221 -11.61 22.71 2.68
CA ARG A 221 -12.77 23.27 3.40
C ARG A 221 -14.06 22.47 3.21
N ILE A 222 -13.96 21.14 3.11
CA ILE A 222 -15.09 20.22 3.03
C ILE A 222 -15.18 19.35 4.29
N LYS A 223 -16.39 19.02 4.72
CA LYS A 223 -16.65 18.15 5.88
C LYS A 223 -17.64 17.04 5.51
N VAL A 224 -17.36 15.81 5.95
CA VAL A 224 -18.36 14.73 5.98
C VAL A 224 -19.28 14.91 7.20
N VAL A 225 -20.58 14.79 7.01
CA VAL A 225 -21.61 14.87 8.06
C VAL A 225 -22.52 13.66 7.88
N LYS A 226 -22.98 13.03 8.97
CA LYS A 226 -24.00 11.99 8.88
C LYS A 226 -25.39 12.63 8.77
N LEU A 227 -26.33 11.97 8.09
CA LEU A 227 -27.69 12.48 7.84
C LEU A 227 -28.48 12.72 9.14
N ASP A 228 -28.18 11.97 10.21
CA ASP A 228 -28.75 12.14 11.55
C ASP A 228 -28.14 13.32 12.36
N GLY A 229 -27.15 14.03 11.80
CA GLY A 229 -26.43 15.11 12.47
C GLY A 229 -25.41 14.68 13.53
N SER A 230 -25.31 13.38 13.83
CA SER A 230 -24.38 12.82 14.80
C SER A 230 -22.93 12.79 14.28
N PRO A 231 -21.92 12.67 15.15
CA PRO A 231 -20.54 12.47 14.71
C PRO A 231 -20.35 11.04 14.18
N LEU A 232 -19.69 10.90 13.02
CA LEU A 232 -19.37 9.57 12.47
C LEU A 232 -18.57 8.72 13.46
N ASN A 233 -19.02 7.50 13.67
CA ASN A 233 -18.29 6.49 14.43
C ASN A 233 -17.18 5.84 13.58
N LEU A 234 -16.28 5.09 14.21
CA LEU A 234 -15.16 4.42 13.54
C LEU A 234 -15.65 3.38 12.52
N PHE A 235 -16.65 2.58 12.88
CA PHE A 235 -17.23 1.55 12.00
C PHE A 235 -17.96 2.16 10.79
N GLU A 236 -18.69 3.25 10.98
CA GLU A 236 -19.33 4.01 9.88
C GLU A 236 -18.27 4.63 8.95
N SER A 237 -17.18 5.16 9.53
CA SER A 237 -16.05 5.69 8.75
C SER A 237 -15.32 4.61 7.96
N PHE A 238 -15.23 3.39 8.49
CA PHE A 238 -14.69 2.21 7.80
C PHE A 238 -15.62 1.70 6.70
N GLY A 239 -16.93 1.60 6.96
CA GLY A 239 -17.93 1.30 5.92
C GLY A 239 -17.90 2.31 4.78
N ARG A 240 -17.74 3.61 5.11
CA ARG A 240 -17.52 4.68 4.14
C ARG A 240 -16.22 4.50 3.35
N TYR A 241 -15.15 4.01 3.98
CA TYR A 241 -13.91 3.67 3.26
C TYR A 241 -14.12 2.50 2.28
N GLY A 242 -14.75 1.40 2.74
CA GLY A 242 -15.11 0.27 1.90
C GLY A 242 -15.99 0.66 0.69
N GLY A 243 -16.88 1.65 0.88
CA GLY A 243 -17.67 2.23 -0.20
C GLY A 243 -16.87 2.85 -1.36
N TYR A 244 -15.67 3.39 -1.12
CA TYR A 244 -14.81 3.86 -2.23
C TYR A 244 -14.35 2.68 -3.10
N THR A 245 -14.04 1.55 -2.47
CA THR A 245 -13.65 0.30 -3.15
C THR A 245 -14.81 -0.26 -3.94
N ALA A 246 -16.04 -0.21 -3.40
CA ALA A 246 -17.25 -0.53 -4.15
C ALA A 246 -17.47 0.42 -5.34
N GLY A 247 -17.14 1.71 -5.19
CA GLY A 247 -17.13 2.70 -6.28
C GLY A 247 -16.14 2.35 -7.40
N ILE A 248 -14.95 1.85 -7.07
CA ILE A 248 -13.97 1.37 -8.05
C ILE A 248 -14.45 0.06 -8.70
N ALA A 249 -14.88 -0.92 -7.91
CA ALA A 249 -15.36 -2.22 -8.38
C ALA A 249 -16.60 -2.11 -9.30
N THR A 250 -17.43 -1.08 -9.11
CA THR A 250 -18.56 -0.75 -10.01
C THR A 250 -18.14 0.04 -11.26
N GLY A 251 -16.86 0.01 -11.64
CA GLY A 251 -16.35 0.69 -12.85
C GLY A 251 -16.45 2.20 -12.77
N LEU A 252 -16.23 2.78 -11.58
CA LEU A 252 -16.43 4.20 -11.24
C LEU A 252 -17.89 4.69 -11.30
N LEU A 253 -18.85 3.86 -11.71
CA LEU A 253 -20.27 4.22 -11.80
C LEU A 253 -20.84 4.66 -10.45
N GLY A 254 -20.38 4.05 -9.35
CA GLY A 254 -20.72 4.44 -7.98
C GLY A 254 -20.31 5.88 -7.61
N PHE A 255 -19.28 6.45 -8.25
CA PHE A 255 -18.91 7.85 -8.09
C PHE A 255 -19.70 8.78 -9.01
N LEU A 256 -19.97 8.34 -10.26
CA LEU A 256 -20.76 9.08 -11.24
C LEU A 256 -22.19 9.38 -10.76
N GLN A 257 -22.71 8.63 -9.78
CA GLN A 257 -24.00 8.89 -9.14
C GLN A 257 -24.19 10.35 -8.70
N ILE A 258 -23.11 11.06 -8.34
CA ILE A 258 -23.16 12.49 -7.99
C ILE A 258 -23.84 13.38 -9.06
N PHE A 259 -23.81 12.98 -10.34
CA PHE A 259 -24.38 13.78 -11.43
C PHE A 259 -25.90 13.69 -11.56
N TRP A 260 -26.54 12.60 -11.11
CA TRP A 260 -27.99 12.38 -11.20
C TRP A 260 -28.68 12.16 -9.86
N ASP A 261 -27.93 11.90 -8.79
CA ASP A 261 -28.49 11.76 -7.44
C ASP A 261 -29.03 13.11 -6.93
N PRO A 262 -30.29 13.19 -6.47
CA PRO A 262 -30.89 14.45 -5.99
C PRO A 262 -30.13 15.09 -4.83
N ASN A 263 -29.53 14.26 -3.97
CA ASN A 263 -28.78 14.69 -2.80
C ASN A 263 -27.27 14.79 -3.08
N ARG A 264 -26.85 14.64 -4.36
CA ARG A 264 -25.45 14.61 -4.81
C ARG A 264 -24.60 13.56 -4.08
N GLN A 265 -25.20 12.47 -3.62
CA GLN A 265 -24.51 11.41 -2.89
C GLN A 265 -23.83 10.41 -3.84
N THR A 266 -22.60 10.04 -3.50
CA THR A 266 -21.87 8.93 -4.12
C THR A 266 -22.16 7.61 -3.40
N ILE A 267 -21.75 6.47 -3.97
CA ILE A 267 -21.99 5.15 -3.36
C ILE A 267 -21.44 5.03 -1.92
N GLN A 268 -20.25 5.56 -1.64
CA GLN A 268 -19.70 5.57 -0.27
C GLN A 268 -20.52 6.44 0.68
N ASP A 269 -21.04 7.57 0.19
CA ASP A 269 -21.84 8.49 1.00
C ASP A 269 -23.20 7.86 1.34
N LYS A 270 -23.78 7.08 0.42
CA LYS A 270 -25.00 6.30 0.66
C LYS A 270 -24.80 5.16 1.64
N ILE A 271 -23.75 4.36 1.49
CA ILE A 271 -23.43 3.21 2.37
C ILE A 271 -23.26 3.66 3.83
N ALA A 272 -22.70 4.85 4.06
CA ALA A 272 -22.45 5.40 5.39
C ALA A 272 -23.47 6.46 5.83
N GLU A 273 -24.58 6.64 5.10
CA GLU A 273 -25.62 7.65 5.39
C GLU A 273 -25.06 9.06 5.64
N THR A 274 -24.16 9.51 4.77
CA THR A 274 -23.39 10.75 4.94
C THR A 274 -23.52 11.71 3.76
N LEU A 275 -23.18 12.98 4.01
CA LEU A 275 -23.10 14.06 3.04
C LEU A 275 -21.77 14.81 3.18
N VAL A 276 -21.28 15.35 2.06
CA VAL A 276 -20.09 16.20 2.04
C VAL A 276 -20.51 17.66 1.85
N LEU A 277 -20.34 18.47 2.89
CA LEU A 277 -20.68 19.89 2.88
C LEU A 277 -19.43 20.76 2.73
N TYR A 278 -19.52 21.79 1.89
CA TYR A 278 -18.52 22.86 1.83
C TYR A 278 -18.72 23.83 3.01
N ARG A 279 -17.62 24.20 3.68
CA ARG A 279 -17.63 25.03 4.89
C ARG A 279 -16.64 26.19 4.76
N PRO A 280 -17.08 27.39 4.33
CA PRO A 280 -16.22 28.58 4.35
C PRO A 280 -15.82 28.97 5.79
N PRO A 281 -14.71 29.72 5.97
CA PRO A 281 -14.35 30.28 7.27
C PRO A 281 -15.47 31.21 7.77
N GLY A 282 -15.89 31.04 9.02
CA GLY A 282 -17.03 31.76 9.61
C GLY A 282 -18.39 31.06 9.49
N ALA A 283 -18.48 29.88 8.85
CA ALA A 283 -19.73 29.12 8.77
C ALA A 283 -20.22 28.62 10.14
N VAL A 284 -21.54 28.71 10.34
CA VAL A 284 -22.27 28.30 11.55
C VAL A 284 -22.00 26.82 11.92
N PRO A 285 -21.82 26.48 13.21
CA PRO A 285 -21.79 25.09 13.67
C PRO A 285 -23.00 24.27 13.20
N ILE A 286 -22.74 23.16 12.51
CA ILE A 286 -23.77 22.27 11.92
C ILE A 286 -24.88 21.86 12.91
N PRO A 287 -24.63 21.59 14.20
CA PRO A 287 -25.71 21.30 15.16
C PRO A 287 -26.77 22.41 15.28
N GLN A 288 -26.40 23.67 15.03
CA GLN A 288 -27.32 24.80 15.05
C GLN A 288 -28.17 24.86 13.77
N LEU A 289 -27.60 24.56 12.59
CA LEU A 289 -28.33 24.53 11.31
C LEU A 289 -29.47 23.49 11.30
N ILE A 290 -29.25 22.33 11.93
CA ILE A 290 -30.30 21.29 12.06
C ILE A 290 -31.39 21.73 13.03
N SER A 291 -31.02 22.44 14.12
CA SER A 291 -31.95 22.97 15.11
C SER A 291 -32.79 24.13 14.57
N GLU A 292 -32.25 24.99 13.69
CA GLU A 292 -33.00 26.07 13.04
C GLU A 292 -34.06 25.51 12.08
N HIS A 293 -33.77 24.43 11.36
CA HIS A 293 -34.74 23.82 10.45
C HIS A 293 -35.88 23.05 11.16
N HIS A 294 -35.67 22.62 12.41
CA HIS A 294 -36.70 22.00 13.25
C HIS A 294 -37.47 22.99 14.13
N ALA A 295 -37.17 24.29 14.06
CA ALA A 295 -38.01 25.30 14.70
C ALA A 295 -39.37 25.36 13.97
N PRO A 296 -40.52 25.28 14.68
CA PRO A 296 -41.81 25.43 14.03
C PRO A 296 -41.91 26.82 13.40
N GLU A 297 -42.35 26.86 12.15
CA GLU A 297 -42.54 28.11 11.40
C GLU A 297 -43.47 29.05 12.20
N PRO A 298 -43.05 30.31 12.46
CA PRO A 298 -43.89 31.24 13.19
C PRO A 298 -45.15 31.52 12.38
N THR A 299 -46.30 31.04 12.86
CA THR A 299 -47.60 31.26 12.24
C THR A 299 -47.82 32.76 12.03
N SER A 300 -47.80 33.20 10.77
CA SER A 300 -48.11 34.58 10.42
C SER A 300 -49.49 34.93 10.99
N PRO A 301 -49.66 36.07 11.67
CA PRO A 301 -50.99 36.48 12.13
C PRO A 301 -51.90 36.66 10.93
N GLU A 302 -52.97 35.86 10.90
CA GLU A 302 -54.06 35.97 9.94
C GLU A 302 -54.65 37.39 9.99
N GLN A 303 -54.86 38.02 8.84
CA GLN A 303 -55.34 39.39 8.77
C GLN A 303 -56.82 39.44 9.20
N ALA A 304 -57.10 40.25 10.22
CA ALA A 304 -58.45 40.61 10.67
C ALA A 304 -59.08 41.70 9.80
#